data_AF-A0A970T5F1-F1
#
_entry.id   AF-A0A970T5F1-F1
#
_cell.length_a   1.000
_cell.length_b   1.000
_cell.length_c   1.000
_cell.angle_alpha   90.00
_cell.angle_beta   90.00
_cell.angle_gamma   90.00
#
_symmetry.space_group_name_H-M   'P 1'
#
loop_
_entity.id
_entity.type
_entity.pdbx_description
1 polymer ?
#
loop_
_entity_poly.entity_id
_entity_poly.type
_entity_poly.pdbx_seq_one_letter_code
_entity_poly.pdbx_strand_id
1 'polypeptide(L)' 'MKMKQTKRLTEMAVLAAMSIILVATIHFPIFPAAPFLEYDPADIPIFIGTFMFGPI' A
#
# COMPACT_ATOMS: atom_id res chain seq x y z
N MET A 1 12.82 -25.99 0.19
CA MET A 1 12.31 -24.74 -0.45
C MET A 1 11.03 -24.19 0.21
N LYS A 2 10.84 -24.30 1.55
CA LYS A 2 9.64 -23.76 2.24
C LYS A 2 9.79 -22.30 2.70
N MET A 3 10.98 -21.88 3.17
CA MET A 3 11.18 -20.51 3.68
C MET A 3 10.94 -19.40 2.64
N LYS A 4 11.17 -19.66 1.35
CA LYS A 4 11.04 -18.65 0.30
C LYS A 4 9.58 -18.19 0.13
N GLN A 5 8.63 -19.11 0.33
CA GLN A 5 7.19 -18.83 0.27
C GLN A 5 6.71 -18.10 1.53
N THR A 6 7.15 -18.54 2.71
CA THR A 6 6.81 -17.87 3.98
C THR A 6 7.37 -16.45 4.03
N LYS A 7 8.61 -16.22 3.58
CA LYS A 7 9.21 -14.88 3.50
C LYS A 7 8.43 -13.96 2.56
N ARG A 8 8.09 -14.43 1.35
CA ARG A 8 7.27 -13.67 0.40
C ARG A 8 5.90 -13.31 1.00
N LEU A 9 5.25 -14.25 1.68
CA LEU A 9 3.98 -14.01 2.35
C LEU A 9 4.10 -12.93 3.44
N THR A 10 5.14 -13.01 4.28
CA THR A 10 5.38 -12.01 5.32
C THR A 10 5.68 -10.63 4.72
N GLU A 11 6.49 -10.56 3.67
CA GLU A 11 6.81 -9.28 2.99
C GLU A 11 5.56 -8.63 2.37
N MET A 12 4.70 -9.41 1.70
CA MET A 12 3.43 -8.91 1.16
C MET A 12 2.48 -8.45 2.28
N ALA A 13 2.41 -9.19 3.39
CA ALA A 13 1.58 -8.83 4.53
C ALA A 13 2.02 -7.51 5.18
N VAL A 14 3.33 -7.28 5.30
CA VAL A 14 3.88 -6.02 5.85
C VAL A 14 3.59 -4.84 4.91
N LEU A 15 3.77 -5.00 3.60
CA LEU A 15 3.46 -3.95 2.62
C LEU A 15 1.98 -3.60 2.60
N ALA A 16 1.10 -4.60 2.70
CA ALA A 16 -0.34 -4.40 2.83
C ALA A 16 -0.72 -3.67 4.13
N ALA A 17 -0.13 -4.05 5.27
CA ALA A 17 -0.35 -3.38 6.54
C ALA A 17 0.13 -1.92 6.50
N MET A 18 1.28 -1.65 5.87
CA MET A 18 1.79 -0.29 5.68
C MET A 18 0.82 0.55 4.84
N SER A 19 0.28 0.02 3.74
CA SER A 19 -0.71 0.71 2.91
C SER A 19 -1.93 1.18 3.71
N ILE A 20 -2.48 0.30 4.55
CA ILE A 20 -3.65 0.60 5.40
C ILE A 20 -3.33 1.70 6.42
N ILE A 21 -2.16 1.62 7.08
CA ILE A 21 -1.75 2.63 8.07
C ILE A 21 -1.57 4.00 7.41
N LEU A 22 -1.03 4.04 6.19
CA LEU A 22 -0.82 5.29 5.45
C LEU A 22 -2.15 5.98 5.11
N VAL A 23 -3.15 5.23 4.62
CA VAL A 23 -4.52 5.77 4.37
C VAL A 23 -5.13 6.29 5.65
N ALA A 24 -5.06 5.49 6.72
CA ALA A 24 -5.73 5.81 7.98
C ALA A 24 -5.13 7.05 8.67
N THR A 25 -3.87 7.38 8.40
CA THR A 25 -3.16 8.49 9.05
C THR A 25 -3.03 9.73 8.18
N ILE A 26 -2.98 9.58 6.85
CA ILE A 26 -2.73 10.66 5.91
C ILE A 26 -3.82 10.59 4.83
N HIS A 27 -4.97 11.20 5.11
CA HIS A 27 -5.99 11.44 4.11
C HIS A 27 -6.50 12.87 4.26
N PHE A 28 -6.44 13.64 3.19
CA PHE A 28 -6.92 15.02 3.18
C PHE A 28 -7.33 15.42 1.76
N PRO A 29 -8.32 16.33 1.61
CA PRO A 29 -8.74 16.81 0.30
C PRO A 29 -7.62 17.62 -0.35
N ILE A 30 -7.20 17.21 -1.55
CA ILE A 30 -6.15 17.92 -2.31
C ILE A 30 -6.66 19.29 -2.75
N PHE A 31 -7.92 19.35 -3.15
CA PHE A 31 -8.56 20.55 -3.67
C PHE A 31 -9.68 21.00 -2.73
N PRO A 32 -9.61 22.23 -2.19
CA PRO A 32 -10.70 22.78 -1.37
C PRO A 32 -12.05 22.85 -2.10
N ALA A 33 -12.02 23.02 -3.43
CA ALA A 33 -13.22 23.07 -4.27
C ALA A 33 -13.80 21.69 -4.63
N ALA A 34 -13.04 20.61 -4.43
CA ALA A 34 -13.42 19.24 -4.76
C ALA A 34 -13.00 18.29 -3.63
N PRO A 35 -13.74 18.30 -2.49
CA PRO A 35 -13.37 17.52 -1.30
C PRO A 35 -13.46 16.00 -1.50
N PHE A 36 -14.10 15.55 -2.58
CA PHE A 36 -14.12 14.13 -2.98
C PHE A 36 -12.80 13.64 -3.59
N LEU A 37 -11.87 14.54 -3.95
CA LEU A 37 -10.53 14.19 -4.42
C LEU A 37 -9.56 14.20 -3.23
N GLU A 38 -9.58 13.11 -2.49
CA GLU A 38 -8.69 12.88 -1.36
C GLU A 38 -7.31 12.41 -1.83
N TYR A 39 -6.27 12.94 -1.19
CA TYR A 39 -4.92 12.40 -1.33
C TYR A 39 -4.82 11.11 -0.53
N ASP A 40 -4.45 10.02 -1.19
CA ASP A 40 -4.25 8.72 -0.56
C ASP A 40 -2.82 8.20 -0.83
N PRO A 41 -1.95 8.14 0.18
CA PRO A 41 -0.60 7.59 0.03
C PRO A 41 -0.55 6.05 0.09
N ALA A 42 -1.67 5.32 0.23
CA ALA A 42 -1.70 3.85 0.21
C ALA A 42 -1.06 3.22 -1.03
N ASP A 43 -1.14 3.93 -2.16
CA ASP A 43 -0.72 3.43 -3.45
C ASP A 43 0.80 3.19 -3.52
N ILE A 44 1.58 3.90 -2.71
CA ILE A 44 3.05 3.78 -2.71
C ILE A 44 3.50 2.38 -2.24
N PRO A 45 3.13 1.89 -1.03
CA PRO A 45 3.45 0.52 -0.61
C PRO A 45 2.90 -0.57 -1.54
N ILE A 46 1.70 -0.36 -2.10
CA ILE A 46 1.07 -1.32 -3.02
C ILE A 46 1.87 -1.41 -4.32
N PHE A 47 2.29 -0.29 -4.90
CA PHE A 47 3.11 -0.31 -6.11
C PHE A 47 4.47 -0.94 -5.87
N ILE A 48 5.12 -0.69 -4.72
CA ILE A 48 6.36 -1.36 -4.35
C ILE A 48 6.15 -2.88 -4.31
N GLY A 49 5.07 -3.34 -3.67
CA GLY A 49 4.70 -4.76 -3.65
C GLY A 49 4.47 -5.33 -5.05
N THR A 50 3.80 -4.57 -5.91
CA THR A 50 3.49 -4.96 -7.29
C THR A 50 4.76 -5.10 -8.14
N PHE A 51 5.71 -4.17 -8.04
CA PHE A 51 7.00 -4.25 -8.74
C PHE A 51 7.89 -5.37 -8.21
N MET A 52 7.85 -5.65 -6.90
CA MET A 52 8.65 -6.70 -6.28
C MET A 52 8.12 -8.12 -6.55
N PHE A 53 6.79 -8.29 -6.55
CA PHE A 53 6.17 -9.62 -6.57
C PHE A 53 5.33 -9.91 -7.81
N GLY A 54 5.15 -8.94 -8.70
CA GLY A 54 4.27 -9.03 -9.86
C GLY A 54 2.82 -8.66 -9.52
N PRO A 55 1.99 -8.33 -10.53
CA PRO A 55 0.60 -7.93 -10.34
C PRO A 55 -0.32 -9.05 -9.84
N ILE A 56 0.02 -10.33 -10.07
CA ILE A 56 -0.49 -11.56 -9.43
C ILE A 56 0.50 -12.70 -9.75
#